data_AF-A0A7V1F4V1-F1
#
_entry.id   AF-A0A7V1F4V1-F1
#
_cell.length_a   1.000
_cell.length_b   1.000
_cell.length_c   1.000
_cell.angle_alpha   90.00
_cell.angle_beta   90.00
_cell.angle_gamma   90.00
#
_symmetry.space_group_name_H-M   'P 1'
#
loop_
_entity.id
_entity.type
_entity.pdbx_description
1 polymer ?
#
loop_
_entity_poly.entity_id
_entity_poly.type
_entity_poly.pdbx_seq_one_letter_code
_entity_poly.pdbx_strand_id
1 'polypeptide(L)'
;MKKISFSHANEIYSCSSRVKIKEHRIGHDQFRMYYLSLRKFERMLGETIEDVYWKSFLAPLRRYRFEMCAAPLSFNEPPATTLRSINLLSDRLTICKNIFPQFTDEAHSIFEQIKNLLNNKDNPLFDYITSIIESDWNFKVAILVKESRLIPCFEKMLSTSFHKINIIIPMQLRSGLCYQQIVVIGPSRLYKDFDYIFDAPHANNIDIVHYNWIKDKWKQEPVFIGYEKTKGMKTKSGIPVFGDEYIVSDELLPKIEWSQISKGMHEIHSKESSHEEIMARLLLLDWEKAVYLDAEEGSSVLIIDLYDEYTLVKRIKVNQITRNMFILLRTSGGGDYIVPIANRIMGTKAENARMIQKEWKSRLREKVSKSGLLEVSIKLIDLGSEKANEINVRNWMSYRNIKTADYRDFFAIMKFVGLENKAKGYWDVMGMIDIAHRKAGHYIRKLLLRKVQDSDLSELQKLGKLEFELPEMDCGSLMVIRILDMSEESFTVPVSQIAVPFELKNELWQG
;
A
#
# COMPACT_ATOMS: atom_id res chain seq x y z
N MET A 1 -17.97 -1.82 8.10
CA MET A 1 -18.81 -2.22 6.94
C MET A 1 -20.00 -1.28 6.91
N LYS A 2 -20.24 -0.57 5.79
CA LYS A 2 -21.52 0.13 5.59
C LYS A 2 -22.59 -0.94 5.76
N LYS A 3 -23.60 -0.73 6.61
CA LYS A 3 -24.68 -1.71 6.72
C LYS A 3 -25.33 -1.76 5.34
N ILE A 4 -25.19 -2.89 4.65
CA ILE A 4 -25.90 -3.13 3.40
C ILE A 4 -27.38 -3.00 3.75
N SER A 5 -28.07 -2.04 3.14
CA SER A 5 -29.51 -1.91 3.35
C SER A 5 -30.19 -3.17 2.86
N PHE A 6 -31.36 -3.48 3.42
CA PHE A 6 -32.15 -4.63 2.97
C PHE A 6 -32.43 -4.58 1.45
N SER A 7 -32.58 -3.37 0.88
CA SER A 7 -32.73 -3.17 -0.57
C SER A 7 -31.49 -3.62 -1.35
N HIS A 8 -30.29 -3.19 -0.97
CA HIS A 8 -29.05 -3.60 -1.64
C HIS A 8 -28.80 -5.10 -1.50
N ALA A 9 -29.09 -5.68 -0.33
CA ALA A 9 -28.96 -7.13 -0.13
C ALA A 9 -29.90 -7.91 -1.08
N ASN A 10 -31.13 -7.41 -1.27
CA ASN A 10 -32.09 -8.02 -2.18
C ASN A 10 -31.68 -7.88 -3.65
N GLU A 11 -31.07 -6.75 -4.03
CA GLU A 11 -30.49 -6.57 -5.38
C GLU A 11 -29.36 -7.56 -5.66
N ILE A 12 -28.42 -7.73 -4.72
CA ILE A 12 -27.33 -8.71 -4.83
C ILE A 12 -27.91 -10.13 -4.96
N TYR A 13 -28.93 -10.47 -4.17
CA TYR A 13 -29.62 -11.76 -4.26
C TYR A 13 -30.26 -11.97 -5.63
N SER A 14 -30.94 -10.94 -6.15
CA SER A 14 -31.53 -10.94 -7.49
C SER A 14 -30.46 -11.14 -8.57
N CYS A 15 -29.31 -10.44 -8.49
CA CYS A 15 -28.20 -10.64 -9.40
C CYS A 15 -27.66 -12.07 -9.34
N SER A 16 -27.44 -12.60 -8.15
CA SER A 16 -26.94 -13.96 -7.96
C SER A 16 -27.88 -15.02 -8.57
N SER A 17 -29.19 -14.80 -8.54
CA SER A 17 -30.18 -15.72 -9.12
C SER A 17 -30.20 -15.70 -10.67
N ARG A 18 -29.68 -14.65 -11.30
CA ARG A 18 -29.77 -14.41 -12.76
C ARG A 18 -28.42 -14.30 -13.46
N VAL A 19 -27.32 -14.41 -12.70
CA VAL A 19 -25.98 -14.12 -13.20
C VAL A 19 -25.62 -15.04 -14.38
N LYS A 20 -25.10 -14.41 -15.44
CA LYS A 20 -24.48 -15.09 -16.57
C LYS A 20 -23.01 -14.70 -16.61
N ILE A 21 -22.14 -15.68 -16.41
CA ILE A 21 -20.69 -15.49 -16.48
C ILE A 21 -20.19 -16.05 -17.81
N LYS A 22 -19.53 -15.20 -18.61
CA LYS A 22 -18.92 -15.56 -19.89
C LYS A 22 -17.41 -15.34 -19.82
N GLU A 23 -16.66 -16.23 -20.45
CA GLU A 23 -15.19 -16.15 -20.56
C GLU A 23 -14.84 -15.84 -22.01
N HIS A 24 -14.06 -14.79 -22.21
CA HIS A 24 -13.64 -14.29 -23.51
C HIS A 24 -12.11 -14.33 -23.61
N ARG A 25 -11.63 -14.97 -24.67
CA ARG A 25 -10.21 -15.27 -24.85
C ARG A 25 -9.66 -14.54 -26.06
N ILE A 26 -8.73 -13.63 -25.81
CA ILE A 26 -8.09 -12.80 -26.85
C ILE A 26 -6.69 -13.31 -27.19
N GLY A 27 -6.26 -13.10 -28.43
CA GLY A 27 -4.93 -13.45 -28.91
C GLY A 27 -4.10 -12.22 -29.25
N HIS A 28 -2.78 -12.34 -29.13
CA HIS A 28 -1.79 -11.37 -29.61
C HIS A 28 -0.43 -12.06 -29.68
N ASP A 29 0.05 -12.37 -30.88
CA ASP A 29 1.17 -13.29 -31.08
C ASP A 29 2.49 -12.77 -30.48
N GLN A 30 2.81 -11.50 -30.67
CA GLN A 30 4.04 -10.91 -30.12
C GLN A 30 4.04 -10.94 -28.58
N PHE A 31 2.89 -10.68 -27.96
CA PHE A 31 2.79 -10.68 -26.50
C PHE A 31 2.82 -12.12 -25.95
N ARG A 32 2.22 -13.07 -26.66
CA ARG A 32 2.35 -14.50 -26.35
C ARG A 32 3.81 -14.96 -26.40
N MET A 33 4.55 -14.57 -27.44
CA MET A 33 5.96 -14.92 -27.59
C MET A 33 6.81 -14.36 -26.47
N TYR A 34 6.62 -13.07 -26.13
CA TYR A 34 7.24 -12.45 -24.96
C TYR A 34 6.95 -13.20 -23.67
N TYR A 35 5.67 -13.49 -23.43
CA TYR A 35 5.23 -14.18 -22.24
C TYR A 35 5.91 -15.54 -22.09
N LEU A 36 5.83 -16.37 -23.13
CA LEU A 36 6.40 -17.73 -23.12
C LEU A 36 7.92 -17.70 -23.02
N SER A 37 8.59 -16.77 -23.71
CA SER A 37 10.04 -16.60 -23.63
C SER A 37 10.49 -16.22 -22.22
N LEU A 38 9.81 -15.27 -21.57
CA LEU A 38 10.10 -14.90 -20.18
C LEU A 38 9.95 -16.10 -19.24
N ARG A 39 8.86 -16.86 -19.36
CA ARG A 39 8.63 -18.05 -18.53
C ARG A 39 9.69 -19.14 -18.76
N LYS A 40 10.05 -19.38 -20.02
CA LYS A 40 11.10 -20.34 -20.38
C LYS A 40 12.43 -19.92 -19.75
N PHE A 41 12.74 -18.63 -19.81
CA PHE A 41 13.97 -18.09 -19.23
C PHE A 41 13.99 -18.17 -17.71
N GLU A 42 12.89 -17.84 -17.03
CA GLU A 42 12.75 -18.04 -15.58
C GLU A 42 13.05 -19.49 -15.18
N ARG A 43 12.58 -20.48 -15.97
CA ARG A 43 12.88 -21.90 -15.75
C ARG A 43 14.33 -22.26 -16.04
N MET A 44 14.93 -21.67 -17.08
CA MET A 44 16.34 -21.90 -17.45
C MET A 44 17.30 -21.40 -16.37
N LEU A 45 16.96 -20.31 -15.68
CA LEU A 45 17.76 -19.80 -14.57
C LEU A 45 17.81 -20.78 -13.38
N GLY A 46 16.77 -21.60 -13.17
CA GLY A 46 16.74 -22.55 -12.06
C GLY A 46 16.97 -21.86 -10.72
N GLU A 47 17.92 -22.33 -9.93
CA GLU A 47 18.28 -21.74 -8.62
C GLU A 47 18.92 -20.34 -8.75
N THR A 48 19.52 -20.01 -9.91
CA THR A 48 20.15 -18.69 -10.11
C THR A 48 19.13 -17.55 -10.17
N ILE A 49 17.84 -17.86 -10.29
CA ILE A 49 16.77 -16.85 -10.26
C ILE A 49 16.75 -16.06 -8.95
N GLU A 50 17.27 -16.65 -7.87
CA GLU A 50 17.34 -16.02 -6.54
C GLU A 50 18.48 -15.00 -6.44
N ASP A 51 19.40 -14.95 -7.41
CA ASP A 51 20.49 -13.99 -7.44
C ASP A 51 19.95 -12.56 -7.55
N VAL A 52 20.56 -11.64 -6.80
CA VAL A 52 20.18 -10.22 -6.75
C VAL A 52 20.13 -9.59 -8.15
N TYR A 53 21.06 -9.97 -9.03
CA TYR A 53 21.08 -9.53 -10.41
C TYR A 53 19.80 -9.96 -11.14
N TRP A 54 19.45 -11.26 -11.10
CA TRP A 54 18.30 -11.79 -11.83
C TRP A 54 16.96 -11.32 -11.26
N LYS A 55 16.82 -11.24 -9.93
CA LYS A 55 15.64 -10.62 -9.29
C LYS A 55 15.42 -9.21 -9.82
N SER A 56 16.51 -8.44 -9.91
CA SER A 56 16.44 -7.07 -10.40
C SER A 56 16.08 -7.02 -11.90
N PHE A 57 16.65 -7.90 -12.73
CA PHE A 57 16.43 -7.95 -14.17
C PHE A 57 15.00 -8.40 -14.54
N LEU A 58 14.49 -9.43 -13.87
CA LEU A 58 13.17 -10.03 -14.15
C LEU A 58 12.01 -9.21 -13.62
N ALA A 59 12.19 -8.49 -12.52
CA ALA A 59 11.12 -7.72 -11.90
C ALA A 59 10.37 -6.75 -12.84
N PRO A 60 11.04 -5.85 -13.61
CA PRO A 60 10.33 -4.99 -14.56
C PRO A 60 9.64 -5.76 -15.69
N LEU A 61 10.18 -6.91 -16.10
CA LEU A 61 9.59 -7.78 -17.14
C LEU A 61 8.30 -8.46 -16.63
N ARG A 62 8.33 -9.01 -15.41
CA ARG A 62 7.17 -9.59 -14.73
C ARG A 62 6.09 -8.55 -14.48
N ARG A 63 6.50 -7.37 -14.03
CA ARG A 63 5.62 -6.22 -13.82
C ARG A 63 4.89 -5.84 -15.10
N TYR A 64 5.61 -5.65 -16.21
CA TYR A 64 5.00 -5.35 -17.50
C TYR A 64 4.02 -6.45 -17.94
N ARG A 65 4.42 -7.72 -17.82
CA ARG A 65 3.57 -8.88 -18.12
C ARG A 65 2.25 -8.84 -17.35
N PHE A 66 2.31 -8.56 -16.05
CA PHE A 66 1.11 -8.44 -15.21
C PHE A 66 0.23 -7.26 -15.62
N GLU A 67 0.80 -6.07 -15.81
CA GLU A 67 0.04 -4.86 -16.11
C GLU A 67 -0.75 -4.99 -17.41
N MET A 68 -0.13 -5.56 -18.45
CA MET A 68 -0.79 -5.83 -19.73
C MET A 68 -1.89 -6.89 -19.64
N CYS A 69 -1.90 -7.72 -18.58
CA CYS A 69 -2.96 -8.69 -18.30
C CYS A 69 -4.04 -8.16 -17.34
N ALA A 70 -3.71 -7.17 -16.51
CA ALA A 70 -4.54 -6.69 -15.40
C ALA A 70 -5.33 -5.42 -15.73
N ALA A 71 -5.00 -4.73 -16.83
CA ALA A 71 -5.70 -3.55 -17.30
C ALA A 71 -5.69 -3.45 -18.85
N PRO A 72 -6.71 -2.81 -19.47
CA PRO A 72 -6.78 -2.63 -20.93
C PRO A 72 -5.86 -1.50 -21.41
N LEU A 73 -4.56 -1.75 -21.41
CA LEU A 73 -3.53 -0.78 -21.76
C LEU A 73 -2.93 -1.08 -23.14
N SER A 74 -2.57 -0.03 -23.90
CA SER A 74 -1.75 -0.22 -25.10
C SER A 74 -0.35 -0.66 -24.71
N PHE A 75 0.26 -1.53 -25.52
CA PHE A 75 1.59 -2.08 -25.22
C PHE A 75 2.69 -1.01 -25.12
N ASN A 76 2.56 0.10 -25.85
CA ASN A 76 3.48 1.23 -25.85
C ASN A 76 3.24 2.27 -24.74
N GLU A 77 2.15 2.18 -23.99
CA GLU A 77 1.80 3.14 -22.94
C GLU A 77 1.59 2.47 -21.56
N PRO A 78 2.56 1.67 -21.06
CA PRO A 78 2.49 1.17 -19.69
C PRO A 78 2.63 2.31 -18.67
N PRO A 79 2.32 2.07 -17.38
CA PRO A 79 2.63 2.99 -16.30
C PRO A 79 4.07 3.51 -16.35
N ALA A 80 4.26 4.80 -16.07
CA ALA A 80 5.55 5.48 -16.23
C ALA A 80 6.70 4.84 -15.42
N THR A 81 6.39 4.30 -14.25
CA THR A 81 7.31 3.55 -13.38
C THR A 81 7.83 2.27 -14.05
N THR A 82 6.95 1.55 -14.75
CA THR A 82 7.30 0.36 -15.53
C THR A 82 8.18 0.73 -16.71
N LEU A 83 7.78 1.75 -17.48
CA LEU A 83 8.54 2.22 -18.63
C LEU A 83 9.96 2.63 -18.24
N ARG A 84 10.09 3.42 -17.16
CA ARG A 84 11.39 3.82 -16.61
C ARG A 84 12.24 2.60 -16.23
N SER A 85 11.65 1.59 -15.61
CA SER A 85 12.37 0.40 -15.17
C SER A 85 12.81 -0.49 -16.34
N ILE A 86 12.00 -0.61 -17.39
CA ILE A 86 12.38 -1.33 -18.62
C ILE A 86 13.53 -0.62 -19.32
N ASN A 87 13.49 0.72 -19.39
CA ASN A 87 14.57 1.50 -20.02
C ASN A 87 15.92 1.33 -19.33
N LEU A 88 15.94 0.96 -18.04
CA LEU A 88 17.18 0.65 -17.29
C LEU A 88 17.72 -0.76 -17.54
N LEU A 89 17.00 -1.62 -18.26
CA LEU A 89 17.46 -2.99 -18.55
C LEU A 89 18.60 -3.06 -19.57
N SER A 90 18.74 -2.06 -20.45
CA SER A 90 19.84 -2.00 -21.41
C SER A 90 21.20 -2.03 -20.72
N ASP A 91 21.33 -1.27 -19.63
CA ASP A 91 22.58 -1.17 -18.86
C ASP A 91 22.90 -2.51 -18.19
N ARG A 92 21.86 -3.25 -17.79
CA ARG A 92 22.00 -4.56 -17.16
C ARG A 92 22.42 -5.64 -18.14
N LEU A 93 21.97 -5.61 -19.39
CA LEU A 93 22.42 -6.56 -20.42
C LEU A 93 23.94 -6.49 -20.64
N THR A 94 24.52 -5.29 -20.56
CA THR A 94 25.98 -5.12 -20.64
C THR A 94 26.69 -5.83 -19.49
N ILE A 95 26.12 -5.78 -18.29
CA ILE A 95 26.63 -6.49 -17.11
C ILE A 95 26.43 -8.00 -17.25
N CYS A 96 25.27 -8.42 -17.79
CA CYS A 96 24.92 -9.83 -18.04
C CYS A 96 26.04 -10.57 -18.79
N LYS A 97 26.56 -9.94 -19.84
CA LYS A 97 27.60 -10.52 -20.70
C LYS A 97 28.86 -10.91 -19.93
N ASN A 98 29.16 -10.20 -18.85
CA ASN A 98 30.36 -10.42 -18.04
C ASN A 98 30.12 -11.39 -16.89
N ILE A 99 28.96 -11.31 -16.22
CA ILE A 99 28.68 -12.08 -15.00
C ILE A 99 27.98 -13.41 -15.33
N PHE A 100 27.10 -13.42 -16.33
CA PHE A 100 26.28 -14.56 -16.73
C PHE A 100 26.29 -14.75 -18.25
N PRO A 101 27.46 -15.02 -18.87
CA PRO A 101 27.58 -15.12 -20.32
C PRO A 101 26.64 -16.17 -20.92
N GLN A 102 26.37 -17.27 -20.21
CA GLN A 102 25.51 -18.36 -20.64
C GLN A 102 24.02 -18.01 -20.78
N PHE A 103 23.58 -16.88 -20.21
CA PHE A 103 22.18 -16.43 -20.25
C PHE A 103 22.00 -15.15 -21.07
N THR A 104 23.07 -14.67 -21.70
CA THR A 104 23.12 -13.35 -22.33
C THR A 104 22.23 -13.28 -23.58
N ASP A 105 22.25 -14.32 -24.41
CA ASP A 105 21.48 -14.35 -25.66
C ASP A 105 19.97 -14.41 -25.39
N GLU A 106 19.54 -15.22 -24.42
CA GLU A 106 18.13 -15.29 -24.00
C GLU A 106 17.67 -14.00 -23.34
N ALA A 107 18.50 -13.40 -22.47
CA ALA A 107 18.20 -12.12 -21.84
C ALA A 107 18.04 -11.00 -22.88
N HIS A 108 18.94 -10.94 -23.88
CA HIS A 108 18.84 -10.01 -25.00
C HIS A 108 17.58 -10.27 -25.83
N SER A 109 17.26 -11.53 -26.13
CA SER A 109 16.07 -11.88 -26.89
C SER A 109 14.79 -11.38 -26.23
N ILE A 110 14.65 -11.59 -24.91
CA ILE A 110 13.48 -11.10 -24.15
C ILE A 110 13.42 -9.58 -24.13
N PHE A 111 14.57 -8.91 -23.98
CA PHE A 111 14.63 -7.46 -24.01
C PHE A 111 14.21 -6.87 -25.38
N GLU A 112 14.62 -7.48 -26.48
CA GLU A 112 14.18 -7.04 -27.81
C GLU A 112 12.68 -7.33 -28.03
N GLN A 113 12.15 -8.44 -27.51
CA GLN A 113 10.71 -8.71 -27.56
C GLN A 113 9.89 -7.65 -26.82
N ILE A 114 10.29 -7.23 -25.62
CA ILE A 114 9.59 -6.15 -24.90
C ILE A 114 9.75 -4.80 -25.60
N LYS A 115 10.91 -4.49 -26.21
CA LYS A 115 11.06 -3.27 -27.01
C LYS A 115 10.17 -3.25 -28.23
N ASN A 116 9.99 -4.39 -28.90
CA ASN A 116 9.05 -4.51 -30.02
C ASN A 116 7.61 -4.24 -29.55
N LEU A 117 7.21 -4.77 -28.40
CA LEU A 117 5.90 -4.49 -27.80
C LEU A 117 5.75 -3.01 -27.42
N LEU A 118 6.78 -2.38 -26.84
CA LEU A 118 6.77 -0.95 -26.51
C LEU A 118 6.68 -0.04 -27.74
N ASN A 119 6.99 -0.54 -28.94
CA ASN A 119 6.79 0.17 -30.19
C ASN A 119 5.43 -0.14 -30.85
N ASN A 120 4.67 -1.08 -30.28
CA ASN A 120 3.36 -1.48 -30.78
C ASN A 120 2.24 -0.73 -30.04
N LYS A 121 1.32 -0.13 -30.80
CA LYS A 121 0.17 0.63 -30.28
C LYS A 121 -1.05 -0.25 -29.98
N ASP A 122 -1.01 -1.53 -30.35
CA ASP A 122 -2.11 -2.47 -30.18
C ASP A 122 -2.59 -2.49 -28.72
N ASN A 123 -3.92 -2.58 -28.55
CA ASN A 123 -4.57 -2.78 -27.27
C ASN A 123 -5.70 -3.82 -27.41
N PRO A 124 -5.34 -5.10 -27.54
CA PRO A 124 -6.31 -6.14 -27.86
C PRO A 124 -7.37 -6.32 -26.75
N LEU A 125 -7.05 -5.99 -25.50
CA LEU A 125 -8.04 -5.98 -24.42
C LEU A 125 -9.08 -4.88 -24.64
N PHE A 126 -8.64 -3.64 -24.88
CA PHE A 126 -9.55 -2.52 -25.10
C PHE A 126 -10.38 -2.69 -26.38
N ASP A 127 -9.76 -3.11 -27.48
CA ASP A 127 -10.44 -3.37 -28.74
C ASP A 127 -11.53 -4.45 -28.58
N TYR A 128 -11.25 -5.47 -27.77
CA TYR A 128 -12.24 -6.50 -27.48
C TYR A 128 -13.37 -6.00 -26.58
N ILE A 129 -13.04 -5.28 -25.49
CA ILE A 129 -14.02 -4.71 -24.56
C ILE A 129 -14.99 -3.78 -25.30
N THR A 130 -14.48 -2.95 -26.20
CA THR A 130 -15.31 -2.04 -27.00
C THR A 130 -16.22 -2.79 -27.98
N SER A 131 -15.86 -4.01 -28.39
CA SER A 131 -16.71 -4.87 -29.23
C SER A 131 -17.84 -5.58 -28.48
N ILE A 132 -17.67 -5.86 -27.18
CA ILE A 132 -18.67 -6.60 -26.38
C ILE A 132 -19.62 -5.69 -25.59
N ILE A 133 -19.23 -4.44 -25.37
CA ILE A 133 -20.10 -3.42 -24.79
C ILE A 133 -20.90 -2.84 -25.96
N GLU A 134 -22.19 -3.22 -26.06
CA GLU A 134 -23.12 -2.66 -27.05
C GLU A 134 -23.09 -1.13 -27.02
N SER A 135 -23.34 -0.50 -28.16
CA SER A 135 -23.16 0.95 -28.46
C SER A 135 -23.68 1.95 -27.42
N ASP A 136 -24.53 1.52 -26.49
CA ASP A 136 -24.99 2.28 -25.33
C ASP A 136 -24.08 2.08 -24.11
N TRP A 137 -22.96 2.80 -24.12
CA TRP A 137 -22.06 2.99 -22.98
C TRP A 137 -22.76 3.79 -21.86
N ASN A 138 -23.68 3.15 -21.15
CA ASN A 138 -24.46 3.73 -20.06
C ASN A 138 -23.81 3.44 -18.70
N PHE A 139 -24.15 4.22 -17.66
CA PHE A 139 -23.66 4.08 -16.28
C PHE A 139 -23.93 2.72 -15.62
N LYS A 140 -24.63 1.80 -16.31
CA LYS A 140 -24.95 0.45 -15.84
C LYS A 140 -23.88 -0.59 -16.19
N VAL A 141 -22.84 -0.20 -16.92
CA VAL A 141 -21.67 -1.06 -17.22
C VAL A 141 -20.48 -0.61 -16.36
N ALA A 142 -19.78 -1.58 -15.78
CA ALA A 142 -18.54 -1.33 -15.07
C ALA A 142 -17.38 -2.19 -15.60
N ILE A 143 -16.18 -1.63 -15.65
CA ILE A 143 -14.95 -2.35 -15.96
C ILE A 143 -14.18 -2.54 -14.65
N LEU A 144 -13.94 -3.80 -14.28
CA LEU A 144 -13.26 -4.18 -13.07
C LEU A 144 -11.77 -4.37 -13.31
N VAL A 145 -10.96 -3.47 -12.76
CA VAL A 145 -9.48 -3.50 -12.81
C VAL A 145 -8.94 -3.98 -11.47
N LYS A 146 -7.88 -4.80 -11.50
CA LYS A 146 -7.34 -5.43 -10.28
C LYS A 146 -6.66 -4.44 -9.32
N GLU A 147 -5.96 -3.43 -9.84
CA GLU A 147 -5.15 -2.50 -9.04
C GLU A 147 -5.48 -1.03 -9.36
N SER A 148 -5.69 -0.23 -8.31
CA SER A 148 -6.05 1.19 -8.42
C SER A 148 -5.02 2.02 -9.17
N ARG A 149 -3.72 1.69 -9.07
CA ARG A 149 -2.63 2.39 -9.77
C ARG A 149 -2.72 2.31 -11.30
N LEU A 150 -3.46 1.33 -11.85
CA LEU A 150 -3.63 1.18 -13.30
C LEU A 150 -4.77 2.02 -13.85
N ILE A 151 -5.66 2.51 -12.98
CA ILE A 151 -6.85 3.28 -13.38
C ILE A 151 -6.46 4.56 -14.14
N PRO A 152 -5.53 5.42 -13.67
CA PRO A 152 -5.26 6.67 -14.39
C PRO A 152 -4.71 6.49 -15.80
N CYS A 153 -3.90 5.44 -16.02
CA CYS A 153 -3.43 5.09 -17.37
C CYS A 153 -4.62 4.69 -18.26
N PHE A 154 -5.52 3.85 -17.75
CA PHE A 154 -6.68 3.42 -18.50
C PHE A 154 -7.69 4.55 -18.75
N GLU A 155 -7.93 5.42 -17.77
CA GLU A 155 -8.81 6.59 -17.92
C GLU A 155 -8.30 7.59 -18.95
N LYS A 156 -6.98 7.83 -18.98
CA LYS A 156 -6.36 8.68 -19.99
C LYS A 156 -6.69 8.14 -21.40
N MET A 157 -6.68 6.83 -21.59
CA MET A 157 -7.06 6.19 -22.86
C MET A 157 -8.56 6.31 -23.14
N LEU A 158 -9.42 6.16 -22.12
CA LEU A 158 -10.87 6.30 -22.30
C LEU A 158 -11.30 7.73 -22.63
N SER A 159 -10.60 8.73 -22.11
CA SER A 159 -10.96 10.15 -22.29
C SER A 159 -11.01 10.59 -23.75
N THR A 160 -10.35 9.85 -24.65
CA THR A 160 -10.35 10.12 -26.09
C THR A 160 -11.53 9.50 -26.83
N SER A 161 -12.26 8.55 -26.22
CA SER A 161 -13.23 7.69 -26.93
C SER A 161 -14.58 7.53 -26.22
N PHE A 162 -14.67 7.60 -24.87
CA PHE A 162 -15.92 7.31 -24.13
C PHE A 162 -16.00 8.06 -22.78
N HIS A 163 -17.12 8.74 -22.50
CA HIS A 163 -17.27 9.59 -21.29
C HIS A 163 -18.15 9.01 -20.17
N LYS A 164 -18.61 7.75 -20.25
CA LYS A 164 -19.66 7.22 -19.34
C LYS A 164 -19.43 5.79 -18.81
N ILE A 165 -18.18 5.36 -18.66
CA ILE A 165 -17.85 4.03 -18.10
C ILE A 165 -17.44 4.15 -16.64
N ASN A 166 -17.98 3.27 -15.79
CA ASN A 166 -17.50 3.13 -14.43
C ASN A 166 -16.28 2.19 -14.40
N ILE A 167 -15.08 2.73 -14.23
CA ILE A 167 -13.91 1.91 -13.87
C ILE A 167 -13.93 1.72 -12.37
N ILE A 168 -13.93 0.46 -11.95
CA ILE A 168 -14.01 0.07 -10.56
C ILE A 168 -12.90 -0.92 -10.18
N ILE A 169 -12.64 -1.01 -8.89
CA ILE A 169 -11.80 -2.06 -8.28
C ILE A 169 -12.65 -3.01 -7.43
N PRO A 170 -12.13 -4.20 -7.04
CA PRO A 170 -12.88 -5.17 -6.25
C PRO A 170 -13.50 -4.60 -4.98
N MET A 171 -12.80 -3.68 -4.30
CA MET A 171 -13.28 -3.07 -3.06
C MET A 171 -14.52 -2.19 -3.23
N GLN A 172 -14.74 -1.61 -4.41
CA GLN A 172 -15.92 -0.77 -4.64
C GLN A 172 -17.21 -1.58 -4.73
N LEU A 173 -17.14 -2.87 -5.12
CA LEU A 173 -18.30 -3.76 -5.14
C LEU A 173 -18.89 -3.98 -3.73
N ARG A 174 -18.08 -3.87 -2.67
CA ARG A 174 -18.57 -3.97 -1.28
C ARG A 174 -19.52 -2.83 -0.86
N SER A 175 -19.67 -1.79 -1.68
CA SER A 175 -20.60 -0.69 -1.42
C SER A 175 -22.07 -1.08 -1.56
N GLY A 176 -22.37 -2.23 -2.17
CA GLY A 176 -23.72 -2.72 -2.45
C GLY A 176 -24.29 -2.25 -3.79
N LEU A 177 -23.54 -1.45 -4.56
CA LEU A 177 -23.93 -1.04 -5.91
C LEU A 177 -23.95 -2.24 -6.86
N CYS A 178 -25.08 -2.45 -7.53
CA CYS A 178 -25.23 -3.46 -8.56
C CYS A 178 -25.19 -2.85 -9.96
N TYR A 179 -24.65 -3.60 -10.91
CA TYR A 179 -24.51 -3.22 -12.32
C TYR A 179 -25.32 -4.15 -13.22
N GLN A 180 -25.61 -3.71 -14.43
CA GLN A 180 -26.19 -4.59 -15.45
C GLN A 180 -25.15 -5.56 -16.01
N GLN A 181 -23.92 -5.07 -16.17
CA GLN A 181 -22.78 -5.81 -16.68
C GLN A 181 -21.49 -5.38 -15.97
N ILE A 182 -20.66 -6.34 -15.59
CA ILE A 182 -19.29 -6.13 -15.14
C ILE A 182 -18.34 -6.83 -16.11
N VAL A 183 -17.41 -6.09 -16.68
CA VAL A 183 -16.33 -6.64 -17.50
C VAL A 183 -15.08 -6.77 -16.62
N VAL A 184 -14.67 -8.00 -16.34
CA VAL A 184 -13.52 -8.34 -15.48
C VAL A 184 -12.28 -8.50 -16.34
N ILE A 185 -11.22 -7.76 -16.02
CA ILE A 185 -9.98 -7.76 -16.81
C ILE A 185 -8.97 -8.74 -16.23
N GLY A 186 -8.52 -9.68 -17.05
CA GLY A 186 -7.60 -10.73 -16.66
C GLY A 186 -8.29 -11.98 -16.12
N PRO A 187 -7.53 -13.06 -15.86
CA PRO A 187 -8.09 -14.31 -15.38
C PRO A 187 -8.67 -14.14 -13.97
N SER A 188 -9.73 -14.88 -13.66
CA SER A 188 -10.45 -14.83 -12.37
C SER A 188 -9.54 -15.05 -11.16
N ARG A 189 -8.46 -15.83 -11.30
CA ARG A 189 -7.45 -16.05 -10.25
C ARG A 189 -6.70 -14.79 -9.82
N LEU A 190 -6.64 -13.74 -10.65
CA LEU A 190 -6.15 -12.43 -10.18
C LEU A 190 -6.98 -11.89 -9.02
N TYR A 191 -8.23 -12.34 -8.90
CA TYR A 191 -9.20 -11.87 -7.93
C TYR A 191 -9.50 -12.87 -6.81
N LYS A 192 -8.60 -13.84 -6.57
CA LYS A 192 -8.77 -14.91 -5.57
C LYS A 192 -9.02 -14.43 -4.13
N ASP A 193 -8.66 -13.19 -3.79
CA ASP A 193 -8.90 -12.61 -2.47
C ASP A 193 -10.26 -11.88 -2.39
N PHE A 194 -11.06 -11.96 -3.45
CA PHE A 194 -12.30 -11.22 -3.67
C PHE A 194 -13.41 -12.13 -4.21
N ASP A 195 -13.62 -13.28 -3.57
CA ASP A 195 -14.58 -14.32 -3.96
C ASP A 195 -15.99 -13.78 -4.26
N TYR A 196 -16.42 -12.75 -3.54
CA TYR A 196 -17.70 -12.07 -3.72
C TYR A 196 -17.91 -11.44 -5.11
N ILE A 197 -16.87 -11.29 -5.95
CA ILE A 197 -17.05 -10.88 -7.35
C ILE A 197 -17.90 -11.91 -8.10
N PHE A 198 -17.71 -13.19 -7.80
CA PHE A 198 -18.31 -14.29 -8.54
C PHE A 198 -19.29 -15.14 -7.71
N ASP A 199 -19.05 -15.25 -6.40
CA ASP A 199 -19.87 -16.06 -5.49
C ASP A 199 -21.06 -15.27 -4.90
N ALA A 200 -20.96 -13.94 -4.91
CA ALA A 200 -22.02 -13.00 -4.54
C ALA A 200 -22.08 -11.83 -5.57
N PRO A 201 -22.34 -12.14 -6.85
CA PRO A 201 -22.11 -11.23 -7.96
C PRO A 201 -22.99 -9.98 -7.87
N HIS A 202 -22.39 -8.83 -8.12
CA HIS A 202 -23.06 -7.52 -8.13
C HIS A 202 -23.49 -7.14 -9.55
N ALA A 203 -23.72 -8.12 -10.43
CA ALA A 203 -24.23 -7.90 -11.77
C ALA A 203 -24.96 -9.12 -12.33
N ASN A 204 -25.85 -8.85 -13.29
CA ASN A 204 -26.56 -9.91 -14.03
C ASN A 204 -25.69 -10.54 -15.13
N ASN A 205 -24.73 -9.79 -15.68
CA ASN A 205 -23.79 -10.29 -16.66
C ASN A 205 -22.36 -10.00 -16.18
N ILE A 206 -21.50 -11.02 -16.23
CA ILE A 206 -20.07 -10.88 -15.93
C ILE A 206 -19.31 -11.43 -17.14
N ASP A 207 -18.50 -10.58 -17.76
CA ASP A 207 -17.66 -10.93 -18.89
C ASP A 207 -16.21 -10.91 -18.44
N ILE A 208 -15.57 -12.07 -18.36
CA ILE A 208 -14.16 -12.21 -18.00
C ILE A 208 -13.35 -12.16 -19.30
N VAL A 209 -12.49 -11.16 -19.46
CA VAL A 209 -11.70 -10.96 -20.68
C VAL A 209 -10.21 -11.15 -20.35
N HIS A 210 -9.57 -12.14 -20.97
CA HIS A 210 -8.15 -12.40 -20.76
C HIS A 210 -7.49 -13.04 -21.99
N TYR A 211 -6.15 -13.13 -21.99
CA TYR A 211 -5.41 -13.74 -23.09
C TYR A 211 -5.58 -15.26 -23.14
N ASN A 212 -5.63 -15.80 -24.37
CA ASN A 212 -6.00 -17.18 -24.67
C ASN A 212 -4.96 -18.24 -24.25
N TRP A 213 -3.71 -17.84 -24.01
CA TRP A 213 -2.64 -18.71 -23.48
C TRP A 213 -2.62 -18.81 -21.96
N ILE A 214 -3.41 -17.99 -21.26
CA ILE A 214 -3.55 -18.04 -19.81
C ILE A 214 -4.70 -19.00 -19.49
N LYS A 215 -4.37 -20.08 -18.77
CA LYS A 215 -5.36 -21.06 -18.33
C LYS A 215 -5.98 -20.60 -17.02
N ASP A 216 -7.24 -20.22 -17.11
CA ASP A 216 -8.04 -19.92 -15.94
C ASP A 216 -8.70 -21.18 -15.38
N LYS A 217 -8.62 -21.35 -14.06
CA LYS A 217 -9.17 -22.50 -13.32
C LYS A 217 -9.99 -21.97 -12.15
N TRP A 218 -11.20 -21.54 -12.46
CA TRP A 218 -12.18 -21.14 -11.46
C TRP A 218 -13.45 -21.99 -11.54
N LYS A 219 -14.05 -22.22 -10.37
CA LYS A 219 -15.32 -22.91 -10.19
C LYS A 219 -16.17 -22.04 -9.28
N GLN A 220 -17.39 -21.75 -9.69
CA GLN A 220 -18.34 -21.00 -8.90
C GLN A 220 -18.80 -21.80 -7.69
N GLU A 221 -18.73 -21.18 -6.51
CA GLU A 221 -19.26 -21.73 -5.26
C GLU A 221 -20.30 -20.74 -4.72
N PRO A 222 -21.54 -20.75 -5.27
CA PRO A 222 -22.54 -19.75 -4.95
C PRO A 222 -22.91 -19.80 -3.46
N VAL A 223 -22.92 -18.63 -2.81
CA VAL A 223 -23.17 -18.50 -1.36
C VAL A 223 -24.68 -18.40 -1.05
N PHE A 224 -25.51 -18.04 -2.02
CA PHE A 224 -26.95 -17.83 -1.83
C PHE A 224 -27.82 -19.06 -2.15
N ILE A 225 -28.83 -19.29 -1.30
CA ILE A 225 -29.85 -20.34 -1.47
C ILE A 225 -30.72 -20.01 -2.70
N GLY A 226 -31.13 -21.01 -3.49
CA GLY A 226 -31.96 -20.78 -4.69
C GLY A 226 -31.20 -20.35 -5.94
N TYR A 227 -29.86 -20.44 -5.93
CA TYR A 227 -29.06 -20.40 -7.15
C TYR A 227 -29.41 -21.59 -8.05
N GLU A 228 -30.00 -21.33 -9.21
CA GLU A 228 -30.04 -22.30 -10.29
C GLU A 228 -28.65 -22.36 -10.93
N LYS A 229 -28.04 -23.54 -10.98
CA LYS A 229 -26.80 -23.77 -11.74
C LYS A 229 -27.04 -23.41 -13.20
N THR A 230 -26.77 -22.17 -13.57
CA THR A 230 -26.66 -21.79 -14.96
C THR A 230 -25.47 -22.55 -15.49
N LYS A 231 -25.69 -23.43 -16.49
CA LYS A 231 -24.60 -24.03 -17.23
C LYS A 231 -23.83 -22.87 -17.85
N GLY A 232 -22.69 -22.49 -17.26
CA GLY A 232 -21.83 -21.44 -17.79
C GLY A 232 -21.60 -21.71 -19.27
N MET A 233 -22.20 -20.88 -20.13
CA MET A 233 -22.03 -21.00 -21.56
C MET A 233 -20.62 -20.53 -21.86
N LYS A 234 -19.70 -21.48 -22.01
CA LYS A 234 -18.40 -21.23 -22.63
C LYS A 234 -18.64 -20.96 -24.11
N THR A 235 -19.05 -19.75 -24.46
CA THR A 235 -18.93 -19.28 -25.84
C THR A 235 -17.44 -19.18 -26.15
N LYS A 236 -16.90 -20.18 -26.87
CA LYS A 236 -15.57 -20.11 -27.47
C LYS A 236 -15.60 -19.11 -28.64
N SER A 237 -15.81 -17.83 -28.35
CA SER A 237 -15.53 -16.75 -29.30
C SER A 237 -14.06 -16.39 -29.17
N GLY A 238 -13.20 -17.20 -29.79
CA GLY A 238 -11.76 -16.99 -29.79
C GLY A 238 -11.09 -17.89 -30.82
N ILE A 239 -10.08 -17.37 -31.51
CA ILE A 239 -9.23 -18.09 -32.46
C ILE A 239 -8.70 -19.35 -31.77
N PRO A 240 -8.81 -20.55 -32.38
CA PRO A 240 -8.25 -21.78 -31.81
C PRO A 240 -6.74 -21.60 -31.61
N VAL A 241 -6.30 -21.76 -30.36
CA VAL A 241 -4.89 -21.69 -29.99
C VAL A 241 -4.18 -22.93 -30.51
N PHE A 242 -3.16 -22.74 -31.35
CA PHE A 242 -2.21 -23.79 -31.72
C PHE A 242 -1.15 -23.94 -30.61
N GLY A 243 -1.12 -25.11 -29.97
CA GLY A 243 -0.07 -25.57 -29.03
C GLY A 243 -0.54 -25.85 -27.59
N ASP A 244 -0.01 -26.93 -26.99
CA ASP A 244 -0.35 -27.44 -25.64
C ASP A 244 0.25 -26.64 -24.46
N GLU A 245 1.01 -25.58 -24.72
CA GLU A 245 1.65 -24.79 -23.68
C GLU A 245 0.68 -23.78 -23.04
N TYR A 246 -0.05 -24.25 -22.03
CA TYR A 246 -0.86 -23.42 -21.15
C TYR A 246 -0.08 -22.96 -19.91
N ILE A 247 -0.47 -21.80 -19.38
CA ILE A 247 0.16 -21.19 -18.20
C ILE A 247 -0.89 -21.05 -17.10
N VAL A 248 -0.53 -21.40 -15.87
CA VAL A 248 -1.44 -21.27 -14.73
C VAL A 248 -1.46 -19.81 -14.32
N SER A 249 -2.66 -19.23 -14.21
CA SER A 249 -2.87 -17.83 -13.84
C SER A 249 -2.25 -17.41 -12.49
N ASP A 250 -1.98 -18.35 -11.60
CA ASP A 250 -1.33 -18.09 -10.31
C ASP A 250 0.10 -17.56 -10.48
N GLU A 251 0.76 -17.85 -11.62
CA GLU A 251 2.10 -17.35 -11.97
C GLU A 251 2.11 -15.84 -12.30
N LEU A 252 0.93 -15.20 -12.41
CA LEU A 252 0.82 -13.75 -12.68
C LEU A 252 0.88 -12.90 -11.42
N LEU A 253 0.55 -13.46 -10.25
CA LEU A 253 0.41 -12.69 -9.03
C LEU A 253 1.79 -12.33 -8.46
N PRO A 254 2.03 -11.07 -8.07
CA PRO A 254 3.24 -10.70 -7.35
C PRO A 254 3.31 -11.47 -6.03
N LYS A 255 4.51 -11.91 -5.65
CA LYS A 255 4.75 -12.53 -4.34
C LYS A 255 5.33 -11.49 -3.40
N ILE A 256 4.70 -11.33 -2.24
CA ILE A 256 5.15 -10.39 -1.21
C ILE A 256 6.28 -11.05 -0.41
N GLU A 257 7.52 -10.64 -0.67
CA GLU A 257 8.68 -11.01 0.14
C GLU A 257 9.01 -9.88 1.13
N TRP A 258 8.48 -9.97 2.35
CA TRP A 258 8.65 -8.93 3.39
C TRP A 258 10.13 -8.62 3.69
N SER A 259 11.00 -9.62 3.61
CA SER A 259 12.45 -9.47 3.81
C SER A 259 13.15 -8.67 2.71
N GLN A 260 12.62 -8.64 1.49
CA GLN A 260 13.15 -7.79 0.41
C GLN A 260 12.67 -6.36 0.56
N ILE A 261 11.38 -6.18 0.88
CA ILE A 261 10.79 -4.88 1.13
C ILE A 261 11.53 -4.17 2.26
N SER A 262 11.90 -4.89 3.32
CA SER A 262 12.61 -4.29 4.45
C SER A 262 14.04 -3.85 4.12
N LYS A 263 14.77 -4.63 3.30
CA LYS A 263 16.13 -4.32 2.85
C LYS A 263 16.22 -3.06 1.97
N GLY A 264 15.22 -2.82 1.12
CA GLY A 264 15.20 -1.68 0.19
C GLY A 264 15.36 -0.31 0.84
N MET A 265 15.06 -0.18 2.14
CA MET A 265 15.20 1.07 2.90
C MET A 265 16.56 1.22 3.61
N HIS A 266 17.22 0.12 3.98
CA HIS A 266 18.52 0.16 4.66
C HIS A 266 19.64 0.74 3.78
N GLU A 267 19.55 0.58 2.46
CA GLU A 267 20.55 1.11 1.50
C GLU A 267 20.55 2.64 1.37
N ILE A 268 19.46 3.32 1.75
CA ILE A 268 19.30 4.77 1.55
C ILE A 268 19.95 5.60 2.69
N HIS A 269 20.13 5.02 3.88
CA HIS A 269 20.51 5.80 5.08
C HIS A 269 21.59 5.18 5.99
N SER A 270 22.46 4.32 5.48
CA SER A 270 23.54 3.68 6.27
C SER A 270 24.71 4.60 6.69
N LYS A 271 24.54 5.93 6.63
CA LYS A 271 25.53 6.91 7.10
C LYS A 271 24.91 7.87 8.11
N GLU A 272 24.68 7.41 9.34
CA GLU A 272 24.86 8.21 10.56
C GLU A 272 24.65 7.36 11.82
N SER A 273 25.71 7.26 12.62
CA SER A 273 25.78 6.54 13.89
C SER A 273 24.90 7.17 14.99
N SER A 274 24.26 6.31 15.81
CA SER A 274 23.50 6.60 17.05
C SER A 274 21.99 6.90 16.95
N HIS A 275 21.32 6.39 15.92
CA HIS A 275 19.86 6.51 15.85
C HIS A 275 19.18 5.56 16.85
N GLU A 276 18.25 6.09 17.66
CA GLU A 276 17.33 5.29 18.48
C GLU A 276 16.58 4.33 17.54
N GLU A 277 16.68 3.03 17.80
CA GLU A 277 15.99 1.98 17.05
C GLU A 277 14.74 1.54 17.80
N ILE A 278 13.72 1.14 17.05
CA ILE A 278 12.45 0.66 17.60
C ILE A 278 11.92 -0.52 16.80
N MET A 279 11.15 -1.38 17.44
CA MET A 279 10.40 -2.43 16.76
C MET A 279 9.24 -1.83 15.98
N ALA A 280 9.13 -2.19 14.71
CA ALA A 280 8.13 -1.67 13.81
C ALA A 280 7.46 -2.76 12.98
N ARG A 281 6.17 -2.57 12.71
CA ARG A 281 5.41 -3.37 11.78
C ARG A 281 5.50 -2.75 10.39
N LEU A 282 5.82 -3.58 9.40
CA LEU A 282 5.88 -3.16 7.99
C LEU A 282 4.52 -3.35 7.32
N LEU A 283 4.03 -2.30 6.67
CA LEU A 283 2.78 -2.30 5.93
C LEU A 283 3.05 -2.07 4.44
N LEU A 284 2.37 -2.84 3.61
CA LEU A 284 2.29 -2.63 2.17
C LEU A 284 1.09 -1.74 1.87
N LEU A 285 1.33 -0.66 1.14
CA LEU A 285 0.35 0.34 0.77
C LEU A 285 0.06 0.27 -0.72
N ASP A 286 -1.08 0.85 -1.12
CA ASP A 286 -1.40 1.06 -2.53
C ASP A 286 -0.32 1.92 -3.21
N TRP A 287 -0.34 1.98 -4.54
CA TRP A 287 0.64 2.76 -5.31
C TRP A 287 2.11 2.39 -5.06
N GLU A 288 2.37 1.11 -4.77
CA GLU A 288 3.72 0.57 -4.59
C GLU A 288 4.50 1.30 -3.50
N LYS A 289 3.85 1.64 -2.39
CA LYS A 289 4.50 2.22 -1.22
C LYS A 289 4.52 1.24 -0.07
N ALA A 290 5.45 1.44 0.85
CA ALA A 290 5.44 0.77 2.14
C ALA A 290 5.72 1.77 3.27
N VAL A 291 5.38 1.39 4.49
CA VAL A 291 5.63 2.20 5.68
C VAL A 291 5.90 1.34 6.90
N TYR A 292 6.82 1.78 7.75
CA TYR A 292 7.01 1.21 9.08
C TYR A 292 6.13 1.95 10.10
N LEU A 293 5.39 1.20 10.91
CA LEU A 293 4.65 1.74 12.05
C LEU A 293 5.20 1.18 13.34
N ASP A 294 5.26 2.00 14.37
CA ASP A 294 5.72 1.59 15.70
C ASP A 294 4.86 0.44 16.24
N ALA A 295 5.52 -0.66 16.60
CA ALA A 295 4.91 -1.90 17.08
C ALA A 295 4.74 -1.94 18.62
N GLU A 296 5.19 -0.91 19.35
CA GLU A 296 5.00 -0.82 20.80
C GLU A 296 3.51 -0.81 21.19
N GLU A 297 3.23 -1.40 22.37
CA GLU A 297 1.88 -1.50 22.88
C GLU A 297 1.30 -0.11 23.18
N GLY A 298 0.15 0.21 22.56
CA GLY A 298 -0.48 1.52 22.67
C GLY A 298 -0.13 2.50 21.55
N SER A 299 0.82 2.15 20.68
CA SER A 299 1.07 2.88 19.44
C SER A 299 -0.21 2.99 18.61
N SER A 300 -0.46 4.18 18.07
CA SER A 300 -1.71 4.48 17.35
C SER A 300 -1.49 5.37 16.14
N VAL A 301 -2.33 5.17 15.13
CA VAL A 301 -2.29 5.91 13.87
C VAL A 301 -3.66 6.47 13.53
N LEU A 302 -3.67 7.50 12.68
CA LEU A 302 -4.89 8.07 12.13
C LEU A 302 -5.29 7.30 10.88
N ILE A 303 -6.57 6.94 10.79
CA ILE A 303 -7.18 6.32 9.62
C ILE A 303 -8.40 7.12 9.15
N ILE A 304 -8.73 6.95 7.87
CA ILE A 304 -10.05 7.27 7.32
C ILE A 304 -10.86 5.98 7.24
N ASP A 305 -11.97 5.95 7.97
CA ASP A 305 -12.95 4.86 7.92
C ASP A 305 -14.14 5.29 7.05
N LEU A 306 -14.09 4.90 5.77
CA LEU A 306 -15.16 5.18 4.80
C LEU A 306 -16.49 4.48 5.13
N TYR A 307 -16.51 3.63 6.16
CA TYR A 307 -17.67 2.84 6.54
C TYR A 307 -18.31 3.28 7.87
N ASP A 308 -17.75 4.28 8.55
CA ASP A 308 -18.34 4.85 9.76
C ASP A 308 -19.02 6.18 9.43
N GLU A 309 -20.35 6.20 9.58
CA GLU A 309 -21.21 7.35 9.28
C GLU A 309 -21.06 8.49 10.29
N TYR A 310 -20.53 8.22 11.49
CA TYR A 310 -20.39 9.19 12.57
C TYR A 310 -18.97 9.74 12.69
N THR A 311 -17.96 8.90 12.46
CA THR A 311 -16.57 9.25 12.70
C THR A 311 -15.66 8.81 11.55
N LEU A 312 -15.65 9.59 10.47
CA LEU A 312 -14.80 9.31 9.30
C LEU A 312 -13.30 9.26 9.62
N VAL A 313 -12.82 10.11 10.54
CA VAL A 313 -11.39 10.16 10.94
C VAL A 313 -11.24 9.65 12.36
N LYS A 314 -10.49 8.55 12.53
CA LYS A 314 -10.30 7.87 13.81
C LYS A 314 -8.83 7.63 14.11
N ARG A 315 -8.51 7.56 15.39
CA ARG A 315 -7.23 7.06 15.89
C ARG A 315 -7.45 5.62 16.34
N ILE A 316 -6.74 4.67 15.74
CA ILE A 316 -6.79 3.24 16.09
C ILE A 316 -5.41 2.76 16.53
N LYS A 317 -5.35 1.67 17.29
CA LYS A 317 -4.08 1.06 17.66
C LYS A 317 -3.44 0.39 16.44
N VAL A 318 -2.11 0.35 16.36
CA VAL A 318 -1.39 -0.27 15.22
C VAL A 318 -1.70 -1.76 15.08
N ASN A 319 -1.94 -2.47 16.19
CA ASN A 319 -2.36 -3.88 16.16
C ASN A 319 -3.79 -4.11 15.68
N GLN A 320 -4.62 -3.07 15.56
CA GLN A 320 -6.00 -3.13 15.04
C GLN A 320 -6.08 -2.82 13.55
N ILE A 321 -4.96 -2.48 12.92
CA ILE A 321 -4.92 -2.19 11.49
C ILE A 321 -5.23 -3.47 10.72
N THR A 322 -6.09 -3.37 9.71
CA THR A 322 -6.40 -4.46 8.78
C THR A 322 -6.24 -4.00 7.33
N ARG A 323 -6.18 -4.96 6.40
CA ARG A 323 -6.25 -4.69 4.95
C ARG A 323 -7.46 -3.81 4.63
N ASN A 324 -7.32 -2.98 3.61
CA ASN A 324 -8.32 -2.05 3.08
C ASN A 324 -8.68 -0.86 3.98
N MET A 325 -8.05 -0.70 5.14
CA MET A 325 -8.09 0.57 5.87
C MET A 325 -7.27 1.63 5.12
N PHE A 326 -7.65 2.89 5.30
CA PHE A 326 -6.92 4.03 4.73
C PHE A 326 -6.13 4.71 5.84
N ILE A 327 -4.80 4.63 5.77
CA ILE A 327 -3.91 5.27 6.76
C ILE A 327 -3.53 6.67 6.30
N LEU A 328 -3.43 7.59 7.25
CA LEU A 328 -2.92 8.93 7.04
C LEU A 328 -1.42 8.99 7.36
N LEU A 329 -0.62 9.38 6.36
CA LEU A 329 0.84 9.48 6.40
C LEU A 329 1.31 10.86 5.94
N ARG A 330 2.59 11.17 6.18
CA ARG A 330 3.25 12.41 5.76
C ARG A 330 4.08 12.16 4.49
N THR A 331 4.05 13.07 3.53
CA THR A 331 4.81 12.97 2.27
C THR A 331 6.03 13.89 2.21
N SER A 332 6.16 14.88 3.10
CA SER A 332 7.32 15.79 3.13
C SER A 332 7.70 16.28 4.53
N GLY A 333 8.99 16.14 4.87
CA GLY A 333 9.63 16.41 6.16
C GLY A 333 9.40 15.28 7.19
N GLY A 334 10.44 14.85 7.90
CA GLY A 334 10.34 13.68 8.80
C GLY A 334 9.53 13.96 10.07
N GLY A 335 8.77 12.96 10.54
CA GLY A 335 8.18 12.91 11.88
C GLY A 335 6.83 13.64 12.09
N ASP A 336 6.21 13.35 13.23
CA ASP A 336 4.88 13.77 13.69
C ASP A 336 4.56 15.26 13.40
N TYR A 337 3.54 15.53 12.56
CA TYR A 337 3.03 16.89 12.24
C TYR A 337 2.64 17.67 13.52
N ILE A 338 2.38 16.95 14.61
CA ILE A 338 2.08 17.57 15.90
C ILE A 338 3.27 18.40 16.41
N VAL A 339 4.53 17.99 16.20
CA VAL A 339 5.69 18.72 16.75
C VAL A 339 5.90 20.09 16.10
N PRO A 340 5.96 20.24 14.75
CA PRO A 340 6.08 21.55 14.10
C PRO A 340 4.91 22.49 14.45
N ILE A 341 3.67 21.99 14.43
CA ILE A 341 2.51 22.81 14.80
C ILE A 341 2.56 23.18 16.28
N ALA A 342 2.91 22.25 17.17
CA ALA A 342 3.05 22.55 18.60
C ALA A 342 4.11 23.63 18.82
N ASN A 343 5.23 23.58 18.10
CA ASN A 343 6.25 24.62 18.16
C ASN A 343 5.70 25.96 17.67
N ARG A 344 4.91 26.01 16.59
CA ARG A 344 4.27 27.24 16.13
C ARG A 344 3.23 27.78 17.13
N ILE A 345 2.45 26.90 17.75
CA ILE A 345 1.49 27.25 18.83
C ILE A 345 2.23 27.83 20.04
N MET A 346 3.42 27.30 20.36
CA MET A 346 4.27 27.82 21.44
C MET A 346 5.00 29.12 21.06
N GLY A 347 5.12 29.43 19.77
CA GLY A 347 5.80 30.62 19.26
C GLY A 347 7.26 30.67 19.67
N THR A 348 7.73 31.85 20.11
CA THR A 348 9.12 32.09 20.53
C THR A 348 9.57 31.24 21.73
N LYS A 349 8.64 30.65 22.49
CA LYS A 349 8.97 29.77 23.63
C LYS A 349 9.38 28.35 23.21
N ALA A 350 9.11 27.96 21.96
CA ALA A 350 9.30 26.59 21.49
C ALA A 350 10.74 26.12 21.58
N GLU A 351 11.69 26.93 21.11
CA GLU A 351 13.11 26.57 21.06
C GLU A 351 13.67 26.28 22.46
N ASN A 352 13.46 27.20 23.41
CA ASN A 352 13.87 27.02 24.79
C ASN A 352 13.18 25.80 25.44
N ALA A 353 11.88 25.60 25.18
CA ALA A 353 11.15 24.44 25.70
C ALA A 353 11.74 23.11 25.21
N ARG A 354 12.10 23.03 23.92
CA ARG A 354 12.72 21.84 23.32
C ARG A 354 14.15 21.61 23.82
N MET A 355 14.91 22.68 24.06
CA MET A 355 16.23 22.59 24.68
C MET A 355 16.14 22.00 26.10
N ILE A 356 15.20 22.49 26.92
CA ILE A 356 14.92 21.97 28.26
C ILE A 356 14.52 20.49 28.19
N GLN A 357 13.63 20.12 27.26
CA GLN A 357 13.21 18.73 27.05
C GLN A 357 14.41 17.83 26.70
N LYS A 358 15.27 18.30 25.79
CA LYS A 358 16.47 17.59 25.34
C LYS A 358 17.45 17.39 26.48
N GLU A 359 17.67 18.40 27.31
CA GLU A 359 18.64 18.35 28.40
C GLU A 359 18.33 17.23 29.41
N TRP A 360 17.13 17.23 30.00
CA TRP A 360 16.82 16.25 31.06
C TRP A 360 16.80 14.81 30.51
N LYS A 361 16.31 14.62 29.28
CA LYS A 361 16.32 13.31 28.61
C LYS A 361 17.72 12.84 28.28
N SER A 362 18.58 13.73 27.79
CA SER A 362 19.97 13.39 27.48
C SER A 362 20.71 12.94 28.74
N ARG A 363 20.52 13.62 29.87
CA ARG A 363 21.12 13.22 31.15
C ARG A 363 20.56 11.89 31.66
N LEU A 364 19.27 11.65 31.51
CA LEU A 364 18.67 10.36 31.87
C LEU A 364 19.26 9.22 31.02
N ARG A 365 19.38 9.41 29.70
CA ARG A 365 20.04 8.46 28.79
C ARG A 365 21.49 8.19 29.18
N GLU A 366 22.23 9.23 29.56
CA GLU A 366 23.62 9.09 30.02
C GLU A 366 23.72 8.29 31.33
N LYS A 367 22.78 8.48 32.27
CA LYS A 367 22.75 7.69 33.50
C LYS A 367 22.42 6.22 33.23
N VAL A 368 21.48 5.97 32.31
CA VAL A 368 21.10 4.62 31.88
C VAL A 368 22.23 3.94 31.10
N SER A 369 22.95 4.63 30.22
CA SER A 369 24.06 4.04 29.48
C SER A 369 25.21 3.61 30.39
N LYS A 370 25.40 4.28 31.54
CA LYS A 370 26.43 3.94 32.53
C LYS A 370 26.03 2.82 33.50
N SER A 371 24.76 2.69 33.85
CA SER A 371 24.31 1.81 34.97
C SER A 371 23.29 0.74 34.54
N GLY A 372 22.80 0.78 33.31
CA GLY A 372 21.72 -0.09 32.84
C GLY A 372 20.32 0.33 33.32
N LEU A 373 19.29 -0.21 32.67
CA LEU A 373 17.88 0.14 32.93
C LEU A 373 17.40 -0.33 34.31
N LEU A 374 17.76 -1.54 34.73
CA LEU A 374 17.34 -2.13 36.01
C LEU A 374 17.83 -1.29 37.20
N GLU A 375 19.13 -0.99 37.23
CA GLU A 375 19.74 -0.24 38.33
C GLU A 375 19.18 1.18 38.40
N VAL A 376 18.97 1.83 37.25
CA VAL A 376 18.32 3.15 37.20
C VAL A 376 16.88 3.08 37.72
N SER A 377 16.13 2.03 37.37
CA SER A 377 14.75 1.87 37.85
C SER A 377 14.69 1.77 39.38
N ILE A 378 15.58 0.97 39.98
CA ILE A 378 15.68 0.82 41.45
C ILE A 378 16.01 2.17 42.10
N LYS A 379 17.03 2.88 41.60
CA LYS A 379 17.43 4.19 42.14
C LYS A 379 16.32 5.23 42.03
N LEU A 380 15.50 5.19 40.97
CA LEU A 380 14.37 6.10 40.84
C LEU A 380 13.27 5.79 41.86
N ILE A 381 13.02 4.52 42.19
CA ILE A 381 12.11 4.12 43.27
C ILE A 381 12.60 4.66 44.61
N ASP A 382 13.89 4.48 44.92
CA ASP A 382 14.50 4.97 46.17
C ASP A 382 14.43 6.51 46.29
N LEU A 383 14.41 7.21 45.15
CA LEU A 383 14.25 8.66 45.07
C LEU A 383 12.79 9.12 45.06
N GLY A 384 11.83 8.20 45.18
CA GLY A 384 10.40 8.47 45.36
C GLY A 384 9.54 8.32 44.10
N SER A 385 10.03 7.68 43.03
CA SER A 385 9.19 7.31 41.88
C SER A 385 8.31 6.11 42.23
N GLU A 386 7.02 6.19 41.89
CA GLU A 386 6.06 5.11 42.13
C GLU A 386 5.98 4.13 40.94
N LYS A 387 6.29 4.63 39.73
CA LYS A 387 6.10 3.89 38.48
C LYS A 387 7.40 3.51 37.78
N ALA A 388 8.56 3.74 38.40
CA ALA A 388 9.83 3.40 37.79
C ALA A 388 9.98 1.89 37.58
N ASN A 389 10.13 1.50 36.32
CA ASN A 389 10.51 0.17 35.86
C ASN A 389 11.21 0.35 34.50
N GLU A 390 11.85 -0.71 33.99
CA GLU A 390 12.66 -0.60 32.78
C GLU A 390 11.89 -0.09 31.55
N ILE A 391 10.62 -0.48 31.43
CA ILE A 391 9.73 -0.06 30.33
C ILE A 391 9.45 1.44 30.46
N ASN A 392 9.05 1.90 31.64
CA ASN A 392 8.75 3.31 31.89
C ASN A 392 9.99 4.19 31.76
N VAL A 393 11.15 3.74 32.23
CA VAL A 393 12.41 4.47 32.07
C VAL A 393 12.78 4.58 30.59
N ARG A 394 12.62 3.51 29.80
CA ARG A 394 12.78 3.55 28.34
C ARG A 394 11.83 4.57 27.70
N ASN A 395 10.56 4.54 28.08
CA ASN A 395 9.55 5.47 27.58
C ASN A 395 9.87 6.93 27.94
N TRP A 396 10.29 7.21 29.18
CA TRP A 396 10.62 8.56 29.63
C TRP A 396 11.86 9.13 28.93
N MET A 397 12.82 8.27 28.55
CA MET A 397 13.95 8.65 27.70
C MET A 397 13.53 8.95 26.26
N SER A 398 12.48 8.31 25.74
CA SER A 398 12.05 8.50 24.35
C SER A 398 11.53 9.92 24.10
N TYR A 399 11.84 10.52 22.95
CA TYR A 399 11.31 11.84 22.57
C TYR A 399 9.79 11.87 22.35
N ARG A 400 9.15 10.70 22.14
CA ARG A 400 7.69 10.56 21.99
C ARG A 400 6.94 10.87 23.28
N ASN A 401 7.54 10.58 24.43
CA ASN A 401 6.93 10.83 25.73
C ASN A 401 7.33 12.22 26.22
N ILE A 402 6.41 13.20 26.23
CA ILE A 402 6.78 14.57 26.60
C ILE A 402 7.22 14.68 28.06
N LYS A 403 6.54 13.97 28.96
CA LYS A 403 6.74 13.97 30.41
C LYS A 403 6.11 12.73 31.05
N THR A 404 6.56 12.40 32.26
CA THR A 404 5.88 11.42 33.11
C THR A 404 4.42 11.83 33.36
N ALA A 405 3.58 10.85 33.71
CA ALA A 405 2.18 11.11 34.06
C ALA A 405 2.09 11.98 35.32
N ASP A 406 2.90 11.66 36.34
CA ASP A 406 2.84 12.28 37.65
C ASP A 406 4.12 13.06 37.97
N TYR A 407 3.97 14.15 38.72
CA TYR A 407 5.10 15.00 39.11
C TYR A 407 6.10 14.28 40.02
N ARG A 408 5.66 13.32 40.84
CA ARG A 408 6.54 12.54 41.73
C ARG A 408 7.60 11.78 40.93
N ASP A 409 7.17 11.06 39.89
CA ASP A 409 8.09 10.36 38.99
C ASP A 409 9.03 11.33 38.28
N PHE A 410 8.50 12.47 37.80
CA PHE A 410 9.34 13.49 37.18
C PHE A 410 10.38 14.04 38.15
N PHE A 411 9.98 14.33 39.38
CA PHE A 411 10.85 14.88 40.41
C PHE A 411 11.97 13.90 40.78
N ALA A 412 11.64 12.60 40.91
CA ALA A 412 12.63 11.55 41.12
C ALA A 412 13.66 11.50 39.99
N ILE A 413 13.22 11.59 38.72
CA ILE A 413 14.12 11.70 37.55
C ILE A 413 15.01 12.94 37.67
N MET A 414 14.41 14.10 37.95
CA MET A 414 15.14 15.37 38.06
C MET A 414 16.19 15.33 39.17
N LYS A 415 15.87 14.72 40.32
CA LYS A 415 16.82 14.49 41.40
C LYS A 415 17.95 13.55 40.98
N PHE A 416 17.62 12.45 40.32
CA PHE A 416 18.59 11.48 39.83
C PHE A 416 19.58 12.06 38.81
N VAL A 417 19.12 12.94 37.92
CA VAL A 417 19.97 13.60 36.90
C VAL A 417 20.63 14.89 37.37
N GLY A 418 20.49 15.24 38.66
CA GLY A 418 21.13 16.41 39.27
C GLY A 418 20.50 17.76 38.88
N LEU A 419 19.20 17.76 38.60
CA LEU A 419 18.41 18.94 38.22
C LEU A 419 17.25 19.23 39.20
N GLU A 420 17.31 18.73 40.44
CA GLU A 420 16.24 18.88 41.44
C GLU A 420 15.77 20.33 41.65
N ASN A 421 16.72 21.27 41.72
CA ASN A 421 16.43 22.69 41.94
C ASN A 421 15.68 23.35 40.77
N LYS A 422 15.68 22.71 39.59
CA LYS A 422 14.96 23.18 38.40
C LYS A 422 13.70 22.36 38.10
N ALA A 423 13.40 21.32 38.90
CA ALA A 423 12.38 20.32 38.60
C ALA A 423 11.01 20.94 38.33
N LYS A 424 10.59 21.90 39.17
CA LYS A 424 9.30 22.59 39.00
C LYS A 424 9.22 23.36 37.68
N GLY A 425 10.26 24.14 37.36
CA GLY A 425 10.32 24.90 36.10
C GLY A 425 10.33 23.99 34.87
N TYR A 426 11.05 22.87 34.92
CA TYR A 426 11.09 21.91 33.80
C TYR A 426 9.74 21.22 33.63
N TRP A 427 9.07 20.86 34.72
CA TRP A 427 7.73 20.29 34.69
C TRP A 427 6.72 21.22 34.04
N ASP A 428 6.73 22.50 34.41
CA ASP A 428 5.81 23.50 33.86
C ASP A 428 6.08 23.71 32.35
N VAL A 429 7.34 23.70 31.93
CA VAL A 429 7.73 23.73 30.50
C VAL A 429 7.28 22.47 29.76
N MET A 430 7.43 21.27 30.34
CA MET A 430 6.91 20.04 29.71
C MET A 430 5.38 20.05 29.63
N GLY A 431 4.70 20.65 30.61
CA GLY A 431 3.25 20.90 30.56
C GLY A 431 2.86 21.81 29.40
N MET A 432 3.67 22.84 29.11
CA MET A 432 3.47 23.72 27.95
C MET A 432 3.61 22.95 26.62
N ILE A 433 4.65 22.10 26.50
CA ILE A 433 4.85 21.25 25.32
C ILE A 433 3.65 20.30 25.16
N ASP A 434 3.22 19.64 26.23
CA ASP A 434 2.07 18.71 26.20
C ASP A 434 0.78 19.39 25.74
N ILE A 435 0.47 20.57 26.30
CA ILE A 435 -0.72 21.34 25.90
C ILE A 435 -0.63 21.74 24.43
N ALA A 436 0.52 22.23 23.97
CA ALA A 436 0.72 22.59 22.57
C ALA A 436 0.61 21.37 21.64
N HIS A 437 1.11 20.21 22.07
CA HIS A 437 0.99 18.94 21.35
C HIS A 437 -0.47 18.52 21.19
N ARG A 438 -1.25 18.54 22.28
CA ARG A 438 -2.69 18.23 22.21
C ARG A 438 -3.45 19.21 21.34
N LYS A 439 -3.18 20.52 21.47
CA LYS A 439 -3.80 21.56 20.62
C LYS A 439 -3.47 21.35 19.14
N ALA A 440 -2.21 21.05 18.83
CA ALA A 440 -1.78 20.69 17.48
C ALA A 440 -2.55 19.46 16.98
N GLY A 441 -2.61 18.35 17.74
CA GLY A 441 -3.38 17.17 17.36
C GLY A 441 -4.86 17.46 17.07
N HIS A 442 -5.52 18.28 17.89
CA HIS A 442 -6.89 18.73 17.64
C HIS A 442 -7.02 19.59 16.38
N TYR A 443 -6.07 20.49 16.15
CA TYR A 443 -6.03 21.35 14.97
C TYR A 443 -5.92 20.52 13.68
N ILE A 444 -4.99 19.56 13.64
CA ILE A 444 -4.80 18.62 12.53
C ILE A 444 -6.09 17.87 12.24
N ARG A 445 -6.71 17.31 13.28
CA ARG A 445 -7.98 16.60 13.15
C ARG A 445 -9.06 17.50 12.56
N LYS A 446 -9.15 18.77 12.98
CA LYS A 446 -10.12 19.73 12.45
C LYS A 446 -9.87 20.05 10.97
N LEU A 447 -8.61 20.23 10.57
CA LEU A 447 -8.24 20.44 9.17
C LEU A 447 -8.56 19.23 8.29
N LEU A 448 -8.22 18.03 8.76
CA LEU A 448 -8.55 16.78 8.08
C LEU A 448 -10.05 16.60 7.94
N LEU A 449 -10.82 16.81 9.02
CA LEU A 449 -12.28 16.68 8.95
C LEU A 449 -12.90 17.64 7.94
N ARG A 450 -12.45 18.90 7.90
CA ARG A 450 -12.87 19.84 6.86
C ARG A 450 -12.52 19.34 5.45
N LYS A 451 -11.25 18.98 5.23
CA LYS A 451 -10.81 18.48 3.92
C LYS A 451 -11.56 17.23 3.48
N VAL A 452 -11.79 16.28 4.38
CA VAL A 452 -12.56 15.04 4.11
C VAL A 452 -14.03 15.36 3.83
N GLN A 453 -14.64 16.33 4.52
CA GLN A 453 -16.01 16.78 4.26
C GLN A 453 -16.15 17.47 2.90
N ASP A 454 -15.14 18.24 2.49
CA ASP A 454 -15.13 18.97 1.23
C ASP A 454 -14.66 18.11 0.03
N SER A 455 -14.11 16.91 0.29
CA SER A 455 -13.54 16.04 -0.75
C SER A 455 -14.53 14.97 -1.20
N ASP A 456 -14.46 14.63 -2.48
CA ASP A 456 -15.12 13.43 -2.99
C ASP A 456 -14.34 12.18 -2.55
N LEU A 457 -14.87 11.46 -1.56
CA LEU A 457 -14.27 10.22 -1.04
C LEU A 457 -14.43 9.03 -2.00
N SER A 458 -15.24 9.16 -3.06
CA SER A 458 -15.33 8.15 -4.10
C SER A 458 -13.98 7.97 -4.83
N GLU A 459 -13.24 9.05 -5.04
CA GLU A 459 -11.89 9.03 -5.62
C GLU A 459 -10.90 8.32 -4.68
N LEU A 460 -10.98 8.53 -3.35
CA LEU A 460 -10.17 7.78 -2.40
C LEU A 460 -10.50 6.27 -2.44
N GLN A 461 -11.79 5.92 -2.57
CA GLN A 461 -12.23 4.54 -2.69
C GLN A 461 -11.79 3.89 -4.02
N LYS A 462 -11.67 4.67 -5.09
CA LYS A 462 -11.31 4.20 -6.43
C LYS A 462 -9.79 4.15 -6.64
N LEU A 463 -9.11 5.26 -6.39
CA LEU A 463 -7.67 5.40 -6.58
C LEU A 463 -6.86 4.85 -5.42
N GLY A 464 -7.46 4.59 -4.25
CA GLY A 464 -6.73 4.04 -3.11
C GLY A 464 -5.79 5.03 -2.43
N LYS A 465 -5.67 6.27 -2.94
CA LYS A 465 -4.89 7.36 -2.32
C LYS A 465 -5.58 8.71 -2.50
N LEU A 466 -5.27 9.64 -1.61
CA LEU A 466 -5.63 11.06 -1.70
C LEU A 466 -4.56 11.90 -1.02
N GLU A 467 -4.08 12.93 -1.68
CA GLU A 467 -3.07 13.86 -1.12
C GLU A 467 -3.73 15.18 -0.75
N PHE A 468 -3.33 15.72 0.41
CA PHE A 468 -3.80 16.98 0.93
C PHE A 468 -2.62 17.92 1.12
N GLU A 469 -2.71 19.09 0.50
CA GLU A 469 -1.88 20.22 0.86
C GLU A 469 -2.50 20.95 2.05
N LEU A 470 -1.63 21.40 2.97
CA LEU A 470 -2.02 22.20 4.13
C LEU A 470 -1.60 23.65 3.87
N PRO A 471 -2.49 24.47 3.26
CA PRO A 471 -2.14 25.76 2.65
C PRO A 471 -1.60 26.80 3.63
N GLU A 472 -1.84 26.64 4.93
CA GLU A 472 -1.53 27.68 5.93
C GLU A 472 -0.13 27.57 6.56
N MET A 473 0.68 26.55 6.20
CA MET A 473 1.72 26.12 7.13
C MET A 473 3.14 25.83 6.61
N ASP A 474 3.45 25.70 5.31
CA ASP A 474 4.77 25.19 4.84
C ASP A 474 5.21 23.88 5.56
N CYS A 475 4.28 23.22 6.24
CA CYS A 475 4.57 22.14 7.18
C CYS A 475 4.39 20.74 6.55
N GLY A 476 4.36 20.70 5.21
CA GLY A 476 4.31 19.50 4.39
C GLY A 476 2.92 19.12 3.89
N SER A 477 2.88 18.05 3.11
CA SER A 477 1.66 17.41 2.59
C SER A 477 1.32 16.16 3.39
N LEU A 478 0.02 15.85 3.43
CA LEU A 478 -0.51 14.60 3.98
C LEU A 478 -0.98 13.71 2.84
N MET A 479 -0.78 12.41 3.01
CA MET A 479 -1.27 11.39 2.10
C MET A 479 -2.15 10.43 2.88
N VAL A 480 -3.37 10.25 2.42
CA VAL A 480 -4.19 9.11 2.81
C VAL A 480 -3.99 8.03 1.77
N ILE A 481 -3.71 6.81 2.22
CA ILE A 481 -3.44 5.70 1.31
C ILE A 481 -3.93 4.38 1.88
N ARG A 482 -4.42 3.50 1.01
CA ARG A 482 -4.95 2.21 1.39
C ARG A 482 -3.84 1.24 1.77
N ILE A 483 -4.12 0.44 2.79
CA ILE A 483 -3.28 -0.68 3.22
C ILE A 483 -3.68 -1.92 2.41
N LEU A 484 -2.74 -2.46 1.65
CA LEU A 484 -2.93 -3.69 0.88
C LEU A 484 -2.62 -4.92 1.73
N ASP A 485 -1.53 -4.86 2.50
CA ASP A 485 -1.10 -5.97 3.34
C ASP A 485 -0.22 -5.52 4.52
N MET A 486 0.09 -6.44 5.43
CA MET A 486 0.95 -6.19 6.58
C MET A 486 1.76 -7.42 6.95
N SER A 487 3.02 -7.19 7.33
CA SER A 487 3.89 -8.21 7.86
C SER A 487 3.36 -8.72 9.22
N GLU A 488 3.46 -10.02 9.41
CA GLU A 488 3.30 -10.67 10.73
C GLU A 488 4.56 -10.49 11.58
N GLU A 489 5.71 -10.38 10.93
CA GLU A 489 7.00 -10.10 11.56
C GLU A 489 7.16 -8.61 11.87
N SER A 490 7.93 -8.31 12.91
CA SER A 490 8.35 -6.96 13.27
C SER A 490 9.83 -6.76 12.94
N PHE A 491 10.19 -5.56 12.52
CA PHE A 491 11.51 -5.17 12.08
C PHE A 491 12.09 -4.10 13.01
N THR A 492 13.39 -4.20 13.30
CA THR A 492 14.10 -3.15 14.04
C THR A 492 14.53 -2.08 13.05
N VAL A 493 14.00 -0.86 13.22
CA VAL A 493 14.28 0.25 12.30
C VAL A 493 14.62 1.53 13.07
N PRO A 494 15.39 2.46 12.47
CA PRO A 494 15.58 3.78 13.04
C PRO A 494 14.23 4.50 13.23
N VAL A 495 14.07 5.17 14.38
CA VAL A 495 12.85 5.93 14.70
C VAL A 495 12.51 6.97 13.61
N SER A 496 13.51 7.49 12.89
CA SER A 496 13.35 8.42 11.78
C SER A 496 12.58 7.85 10.58
N GLN A 497 12.47 6.53 10.46
CA GLN A 497 11.76 5.84 9.39
C GLN A 497 10.30 5.52 9.73
N ILE A 498 9.89 5.70 10.99
CA ILE A 498 8.51 5.42 11.42
C ILE A 498 7.54 6.44 10.81
N ALA A 499 6.44 5.93 10.26
CA ALA A 499 5.37 6.67 9.59
C ALA A 499 5.85 7.49 8.38
N VAL A 500 7.02 7.17 7.83
CA VAL A 500 7.54 7.75 6.59
C VAL A 500 7.32 6.75 5.46
N PRO A 501 6.40 7.02 4.52
CA PRO A 501 6.19 6.15 3.38
C PRO A 501 7.41 6.19 2.46
N PHE A 502 7.80 5.03 1.94
CA PHE A 502 8.86 4.89 0.94
C PHE A 502 8.33 4.13 -0.27
N GLU A 503 8.89 4.45 -1.44
CA GLU A 503 8.52 3.82 -2.71
C GLU A 503 9.18 2.44 -2.82
N LEU A 504 8.40 1.48 -3.27
CA LEU A 504 8.87 0.18 -3.73
C LEU A 504 9.24 0.33 -5.21
N LYS A 505 10.46 -0.03 -5.56
CA LYS A 505 10.91 0.00 -6.95
C LYS A 505 10.30 -1.18 -7.71
N ASN A 506 10.56 -2.38 -7.21
CA ASN A 506 10.36 -3.64 -7.92
C ASN A 506 10.32 -4.86 -6.97
N GLU A 507 10.36 -4.65 -5.65
CA GLU A 507 10.47 -5.68 -4.62
C GLU A 507 9.29 -6.66 -4.66
N LEU A 508 8.11 -6.20 -5.07
CA LEU A 508 6.91 -7.03 -5.25
C LEU A 508 6.99 -8.01 -6.44
N TRP A 509 7.94 -7.79 -7.35
CA TRP A 509 8.09 -8.52 -8.61
C TRP A 509 9.32 -9.44 -8.63
N GLN A 510 9.98 -9.62 -7.49
CA GLN A 510 11.22 -10.39 -7.39
C GLN A 510 11.01 -11.91 -7.24
N GLY A 511 9.81 -12.36 -6.85
CA GLY A 511 9.49 -13.77 -6.58
C GLY A 511 8.90 -14.59 -7.72
#